data_AF-A0A9D4BCD4-F1
#
_entry.id   AF-A0A9D4BCD4-F1
#
_cell.length_a   1.000
_cell.length_b   1.000
_cell.length_c   1.000
_cell.angle_alpha   90.00
_cell.angle_beta   90.00
_cell.angle_gamma   90.00
#
_symmetry.space_group_name_H-M   'P 1'
#
loop_
_entity.id
_entity.type
_entity.pdbx_description
1 polymer ?
#
loop_
_entity_poly.entity_id
_entity_poly.type
_entity_poly.pdbx_seq_one_letter_code
_entity_poly.pdbx_strand_id
1 'polypeptide(L)' 'MKVLIEQSSSDTEPLRFGVPQGSCAGPVIFTQYISALNKVVQKYPADLYGYADDHKIAFKIQAGNH' A
#
# COMPACT_ATOMS: atom_id res chain seq x y z
N MET A 1 -22.59 -2.71 3.41
CA MET A 1 -23.46 -2.76 2.21
C MET A 1 -24.24 -4.06 2.29
N LYS A 2 -25.55 -4.04 2.06
CA LYS A 2 -26.38 -5.25 2.03
C LYS A 2 -26.68 -5.61 0.58
N VAL A 3 -26.61 -6.89 0.26
CA VAL A 3 -26.98 -7.41 -1.05
C VAL A 3 -28.33 -8.11 -0.91
N LEU A 4 -29.28 -7.77 -1.78
CA LEU A 4 -30.58 -8.43 -1.86
C LEU A 4 -30.62 -9.26 -3.14
N ILE A 5 -30.92 -10.56 -3.00
CA ILE A 5 -31.14 -11.46 -4.13
C ILE A 5 -32.49 -12.15 -3.91
N GLU A 6 -33.40 -11.99 -4.88
CA GLU A 6 -34.80 -12.40 -4.78
C GLU A 6 -35.49 -11.84 -3.52
N GLN A 7 -35.65 -12.65 -2.47
CA GLN A 7 -36.21 -12.26 -1.18
C GLN A 7 -35.25 -12.43 0.01
N SER A 8 -33.99 -12.78 -0.27
CA SER A 8 -32.97 -13.00 0.75
C SER A 8 -32.00 -11.82 0.78
N SER A 9 -31.89 -11.17 1.94
CA SER A 9 -30.93 -10.08 2.18
C SER A 9 -29.73 -10.61 2.95
N SER A 10 -28.53 -10.14 2.61
CA SER A 10 -27.35 -10.33 3.44
C SER A 10 -27.40 -9.48 4.70
N ASP A 11 -26.69 -9.92 5.73
CA ASP A 11 -26.35 -9.07 6.87
C ASP A 11 -25.20 -8.12 6.54
N THR A 12 -24.98 -7.14 7.43
CA THR A 12 -23.87 -6.20 7.30
C THR A 12 -22.79 -6.56 8.29
N GLU A 13 -21.58 -6.75 7.79
CA GLU A 13 -20.40 -6.99 8.59
C GLU A 13 -19.55 -5.72 8.71
N PRO A 14 -19.00 -5.40 9.90
CA PRO A 14 -18.12 -4.26 10.06
C PRO A 14 -16.77 -4.52 9.38
N LEU A 15 -16.25 -3.51 8.67
CA LEU A 15 -14.93 -3.56 8.08
C LEU A 15 -13.88 -3.40 9.19
N ARG A 16 -13.34 -4.52 9.68
CA ARG A 16 -12.34 -4.53 10.76
C ARG A 16 -10.95 -4.08 10.32
N PHE A 17 -10.62 -4.25 9.04
CA PHE A 17 -9.30 -3.96 8.48
C PHE A 17 -9.41 -3.42 7.06
N GLY A 18 -8.40 -2.65 6.65
CA GLY A 18 -8.36 -2.01 5.34
C GLY A 18 -9.12 -0.68 5.32
N VAL A 19 -9.10 -0.02 4.16
CA VAL A 19 -9.81 1.24 3.93
C VAL A 19 -10.88 0.99 2.86
N PRO A 20 -12.11 1.49 3.03
CA PRO A 20 -13.15 1.36 2.01
C PRO A 20 -12.70 1.93 0.66
N GLN A 21 -12.96 1.19 -0.42
CA GLN A 21 -12.68 1.64 -1.78
C GLN A 21 -13.48 2.93 -2.08
N GLY A 22 -12.82 3.90 -2.71
CA GLY A 22 -13.43 5.21 -3.00
C GLY A 22 -13.36 6.20 -1.83
N SER A 23 -12.82 5.82 -0.68
CA SER A 23 -12.54 6.77 0.41
C SER A 23 -11.47 7.78 -0.02
N CYS A 24 -11.75 9.07 0.14
CA CYS A 24 -10.78 10.14 -0.08
C CYS A 24 -9.57 10.06 0.87
N ALA A 25 -9.72 9.41 2.04
CA ALA A 25 -8.63 9.19 2.99
C ALA A 25 -7.74 8.00 2.60
N GLY A 26 -8.22 7.11 1.73
CA GLY A 26 -7.48 5.92 1.30
C GLY A 26 -6.07 6.22 0.81
N PRO A 27 -5.87 7.13 -0.15
CA PRO A 27 -4.54 7.50 -0.63
C PRO A 27 -3.59 7.99 0.46
N VAL A 28 -4.07 8.85 1.37
CA VAL A 28 -3.24 9.43 2.44
C VAL A 28 -2.82 8.35 3.46
N ILE A 29 -3.77 7.53 3.90
CA ILE A 29 -3.50 6.43 4.85
C ILE A 29 -2.54 5.42 4.20
N PHE A 30 -2.72 5.14 2.93
CA PHE A 30 -1.84 4.24 2.18
C PHE A 30 -0.40 4.77 2.10
N THR A 31 -0.21 6.05 1.75
CA THR A 31 1.11 6.68 1.75
C THR A 31 1.77 6.64 3.13
N GLN A 32 1.01 6.87 4.20
CA GLN A 32 1.53 6.79 5.57
C GLN A 32 1.97 5.36 5.93
N TYR A 33 1.19 4.34 5.55
CA TYR A 33 1.54 2.94 5.75
C TYR A 33 2.86 2.57 5.05
N ILE A 34 2.97 2.95 3.78
CA ILE A 34 4.16 2.70 2.95
C ILE A 34 5.40 3.48 3.42
N SER A 35 5.24 4.62 4.10
CA SER A 35 6.40 5.36 4.62
C SER A 35 7.29 4.53 5.57
N ALA A 36 6.73 3.49 6.20
CA ALA A 36 7.50 2.53 6.98
C ALA A 36 8.48 1.72 6.13
N LEU A 37 8.13 1.39 4.88
CA LEU A 37 9.02 0.72 3.93
C LEU A 37 10.23 1.59 3.61
N ASN A 38 10.04 2.90 3.44
CA ASN A 38 11.14 3.85 3.21
C ASN A 38 12.16 3.81 4.36
N LYS A 39 11.71 3.72 5.63
CA LYS A 39 12.60 3.60 6.80
C LYS A 39 13.44 2.32 6.78
N VAL A 40 12.96 1.25 6.15
CA VAL A 40 13.72 0.00 5.98
C VAL A 40 14.73 0.13 4.85
N VAL A 41 14.31 0.66 3.69
CA VAL A 41 15.17 0.79 2.50
C VAL A 41 16.35 1.74 2.75
N GLN A 42 16.15 2.84 3.48
CA GLN A 42 17.20 3.80 3.83
C GLN A 42 18.37 3.23 4.65
N LYS A 43 18.25 2.00 5.17
CA LYS A 43 19.36 1.30 5.83
C LYS A 43 20.43 0.79 4.85
N TYR A 44 20.15 0.84 3.56
CA TYR A 44 21.03 0.37 2.49
C TYR A 44 21.33 1.52 1.51
N PRO A 45 22.40 1.42 0.69
CA PRO A 45 22.70 2.39 -0.37
C PRO A 45 21.74 2.18 -1.57
N ALA A 46 20.45 2.35 -1.33
CA ALA A 46 19.37 2.12 -2.27
C ALA A 46 18.33 3.24 -2.18
N ASP A 47 17.73 3.55 -3.32
CA ASP A 47 16.68 4.56 -3.44
C ASP A 47 15.32 3.87 -3.60
N LEU A 48 14.30 4.37 -2.91
CA LEU A 48 12.91 3.91 -3.04
C LEU A 48 12.11 4.94 -3.85
N TYR A 49 11.58 4.51 -4.99
CA TYR A 49 10.66 5.29 -5.81
C TYR A 49 9.29 4.61 -5.79
N GLY A 50 8.21 5.37 -5.62
CA GLY A 50 6.87 4.77 -5.61
C GLY A 50 5.76 5.74 -5.93
N TYR A 51 4.64 5.18 -6.39
CA TYR A 51 3.38 5.86 -6.64
C TYR A 51 2.22 4.92 -6.28
N ALA A 52 1.37 5.33 -5.33
CA ALA A 52 0.38 4.43 -4.75
C ALA A 52 1.05 3.09 -4.37
N ASP A 53 0.48 1.94 -4.73
CA ASP A 53 1.01 0.61 -4.42
C ASP A 53 2.26 0.20 -5.21
N ASP A 54 2.53 0.83 -6.35
CA ASP A 54 3.69 0.53 -7.19
C ASP A 54 4.99 1.13 -6.62
N HIS A 55 5.93 0.25 -6.23
CA HIS A 55 7.23 0.64 -5.67
C HIS A 55 8.39 -0.02 -6.39
N LYS A 56 9.49 0.71 -6.53
CA LYS A 56 10.75 0.27 -7.12
C LYS A 56 11.90 0.61 -6.20
N ILE A 57 12.81 -0.35 -6.01
CA ILE A 57 14.05 -0.15 -5.27
C ILE A 57 15.19 -0.12 -6.30
N ALA A 58 15.93 0.98 -6.33
CA ALA A 58 17.10 1.14 -7.19
C ALA A 58 18.38 1.01 -6.38
N PHE A 59 19.32 0.19 -6.86
CA PHE A 59 20.61 -0.02 -6.22
C PHE A 59 21.74 0.57 -7.06
N LYS A 60 22.74 1.13 -6.40
CA LYS A 60 23.99 1.53 -7.07
C LYS A 60 24.99 0.39 -6.99
N ILE A 61 25.41 -0.12 -8.13
CA ILE A 61 26.45 -1.15 -8.23
C ILE A 61 27.73 -0.46 -8.70
N GLN A 62 28.80 -0.55 -7.92
CA GLN A 62 30.13 -0.17 -8.37
C GLN A 62 30.82 -1.40 -8.95
N ALA A 63 31.38 -1.27 -10.16
CA ALA A 63 32.23 -2.30 -10.73
C ALA A 63 33.54 -2.39 -9.92
N GLY A 64 33.97 -3.60 -9.58
CA GLY A 64 35.23 -3.81 -8.88
C GLY A 64 36.41 -3.44 -9.77
N ASN A 65 37.26 -2.51 -9.31
CA ASN A 65 38.50 -2.16 -10.00
C ASN A 65 39.38 -3.41 -10.11
N HIS A 66 39.64 -3.87 -11.34
CA HIS A 66 40.70 -4.84 -11.65
C HIS A 66 41.90 -4.07 -12.20
#